data_AF-A0A3B9UPG2-F1
#
_entry.id   AF-A0A3B9UPG2-F1
#
_cell.length_a   1.000
_cell.length_b   1.000
_cell.length_c   1.000
_cell.angle_alpha   90.00
_cell.angle_beta   90.00
_cell.angle_gamma   90.00
#
_symmetry.space_group_name_H-M   'P 1'
#
loop_
_entity.id
_entity.type
_entity.pdbx_description
1 polymer ?
#
loop_
_entity_poly.entity_id
_entity_poly.type
_entity_poly.pdbx_seq_one_letter_code
_entity_poly.pdbx_strand_id
1 'polypeptide(L)'
;MDTLTVKEYLGNTLKKRINNAVRRQNYSVNVDISTLTIGQHSIKIEVSNGNGGSATRTFTFTKTNAAPAITGTDQNPGDKNLGFAINYQVSDADNDTLTVKEKLNGTITKTLNNAPKN
;
A
#
# COMPACT_ATOMS: atom_id res chain seq x y z
N MET A 1 27.10 -0.02 -33.20
CA MET A 1 25.68 0.25 -32.91
C MET A 1 25.60 0.94 -31.57
N ASP A 2 24.81 1.99 -31.45
CA ASP A 2 24.63 2.71 -30.20
C ASP A 2 23.98 1.79 -29.16
N THR A 3 24.68 1.58 -28.06
CA THR A 3 24.17 0.80 -26.93
C THR A 3 23.20 1.67 -26.13
N LEU A 4 21.98 1.17 -25.91
CA LEU A 4 21.02 1.85 -25.05
C LEU A 4 21.27 1.47 -23.60
N THR A 5 21.43 2.47 -22.73
CA THR A 5 21.42 2.29 -21.28
C THR A 5 20.09 2.75 -20.72
N VAL A 6 19.41 1.90 -19.95
CA VAL A 6 18.19 2.25 -19.20
C VAL A 6 18.52 2.28 -17.70
N LYS A 7 18.05 3.31 -17.01
CA LYS A 7 18.09 3.44 -15.55
C LYS A 7 16.68 3.65 -15.02
N GLU A 8 16.29 2.85 -14.06
CA GLU A 8 14.98 2.91 -13.39
C GLU A 8 15.19 3.34 -11.94
N TYR A 9 14.46 4.36 -11.51
CA TYR A 9 14.56 4.95 -10.19
C TYR A 9 13.21 4.91 -9.47
N LEU A 10 13.26 4.74 -8.14
CA LEU A 10 12.15 5.01 -7.24
C LEU A 10 12.51 6.24 -6.41
N GLY A 11 11.77 7.33 -6.60
CA GLY A 11 12.21 8.68 -6.24
C GLY A 11 13.54 9.00 -6.91
N ASN A 12 14.56 9.30 -6.10
CA ASN A 12 15.92 9.56 -6.57
C ASN A 12 16.84 8.33 -6.52
N THR A 13 16.35 7.21 -5.99
CA THR A 13 17.17 6.01 -5.77
C THR A 13 17.16 5.12 -7.00
N LEU A 14 18.34 4.86 -7.57
CA LEU A 14 18.50 3.92 -8.69
C LEU A 14 18.17 2.50 -8.19
N LYS A 15 17.18 1.87 -8.82
CA LYS A 15 16.77 0.49 -8.50
C LYS A 15 17.29 -0.51 -9.51
N LYS A 16 17.42 -0.10 -10.77
CA LYS A 16 17.88 -1.00 -11.84
C LYS A 16 18.62 -0.23 -12.91
N ARG A 17 19.66 -0.85 -13.46
CA ARG A 17 20.42 -0.36 -14.62
C ARG A 17 20.60 -1.47 -15.62
N ILE A 18 20.32 -1.19 -16.88
CA ILE A 18 20.45 -2.12 -18.00
C ILE A 18 21.38 -1.46 -19.00
N ASN A 19 22.63 -1.92 -19.09
CA ASN A 19 23.64 -1.28 -19.93
C ASN A 19 23.51 -1.62 -21.41
N ASN A 20 22.86 -2.74 -21.76
CA ASN A 20 22.69 -3.23 -23.14
C ASN A 20 21.21 -3.45 -23.46
N ALA A 21 20.41 -2.38 -23.32
CA ALA A 21 18.98 -2.48 -23.59
C ALA A 21 18.70 -2.72 -25.09
N VAL A 22 17.80 -3.66 -25.36
CA VAL A 22 17.39 -4.10 -26.69
C VAL A 22 16.29 -3.17 -27.20
N ARG A 23 16.43 -2.73 -28.44
CA ARG A 23 15.42 -1.88 -29.09
C ARG A 23 14.12 -2.65 -29.27
N ARG A 24 12.98 -1.99 -29.07
CA ARG A 24 11.63 -2.56 -29.22
C ARG A 24 11.31 -3.70 -28.25
N GLN A 25 12.14 -3.90 -27.22
CA GLN A 25 11.86 -4.83 -26.12
C GLN A 25 10.95 -4.14 -25.09
N ASN A 26 10.01 -4.90 -24.53
CA ASN A 26 9.22 -4.46 -23.40
C ASN A 26 10.04 -4.57 -22.10
N TYR A 27 10.07 -3.48 -21.33
CA TYR A 27 10.68 -3.40 -20.00
C TYR A 27 9.60 -3.06 -18.97
N SER A 28 9.74 -3.65 -17.77
CA SER A 28 8.84 -3.41 -16.65
C SER A 28 9.63 -2.95 -15.43
N VAL A 29 9.07 -1.98 -14.71
CA VAL A 29 9.52 -1.55 -13.38
C VAL A 29 8.60 -2.19 -12.35
N ASN A 30 9.14 -3.06 -11.50
CA ASN A 30 8.40 -3.62 -10.37
C ASN A 30 8.68 -2.75 -9.14
N VAL A 31 7.64 -2.25 -8.49
CA VAL A 31 7.75 -1.43 -7.28
C VAL A 31 7.16 -2.18 -6.11
N ASP A 32 8.00 -2.48 -5.13
CA ASP A 32 7.55 -2.93 -3.82
C ASP A 32 7.08 -1.72 -3.00
N ILE A 33 5.75 -1.58 -2.89
CA ILE A 33 5.13 -0.48 -2.16
C ILE A 33 5.06 -0.72 -0.65
N SER A 34 5.35 -1.94 -0.17
CA SER A 34 5.23 -2.28 1.25
C SER A 34 6.19 -1.46 2.12
N THR A 35 7.38 -1.15 1.58
CA THR A 35 8.43 -0.38 2.26
C THR A 35 8.29 1.14 2.13
N LEU A 36 7.33 1.62 1.34
CA LEU A 36 7.12 3.05 1.12
C LEU A 36 6.28 3.67 2.22
N THR A 37 6.59 4.90 2.57
CA THR A 37 5.74 5.71 3.47
C THR A 37 4.43 6.08 2.77
N ILE A 38 3.39 6.39 3.55
CA ILE A 38 2.18 7.02 3.01
C ILE A 38 2.55 8.36 2.38
N GLY A 39 1.91 8.69 1.26
CA GLY A 39 2.16 9.93 0.52
C GLY A 39 2.59 9.71 -0.92
N GLN A 40 3.03 10.79 -1.55
CA GLN A 40 3.38 10.80 -2.97
C GLN A 40 4.77 10.20 -3.23
N HIS A 41 4.84 9.38 -4.27
CA HIS A 41 6.06 8.75 -4.77
C HIS A 41 6.18 8.93 -6.28
N SER A 42 7.38 8.72 -6.80
CA SER A 42 7.62 8.77 -8.24
C SER A 42 8.51 7.64 -8.73
N ILE A 43 8.28 7.22 -9.96
CA ILE A 43 9.16 6.35 -10.73
C ILE A 43 9.76 7.20 -11.83
N LYS A 44 11.09 7.22 -11.95
CA LYS A 44 11.79 7.90 -13.04
C LYS A 44 12.51 6.86 -13.90
N ILE A 45 12.42 7.00 -15.22
CA ILE A 45 13.12 6.16 -16.19
C ILE A 45 13.97 7.08 -17.05
N GLU A 46 15.28 6.83 -17.08
CA GLU A 46 16.22 7.53 -17.94
C GLU A 46 16.80 6.55 -18.96
N VAL A 47 16.77 6.93 -20.23
CA VAL A 47 17.38 6.18 -21.34
C VAL A 47 18.45 7.05 -21.97
N SER A 48 19.63 6.48 -22.25
CA SER A 48 20.68 7.15 -23.03
C SER A 48 21.19 6.24 -24.14
N ASN A 49 21.57 6.82 -25.27
CA ASN A 49 22.19 6.10 -26.40
C ASN A 49 23.73 6.09 -26.35
N GLY A 50 24.35 6.60 -25.29
CA GLY A 50 25.82 6.67 -25.16
C GLY A 50 26.50 7.77 -25.99
N ASN A 51 25.81 8.37 -26.95
CA ASN A 51 26.32 9.38 -27.87
C ASN A 51 25.75 10.79 -27.59
N GLY A 52 25.34 11.04 -26.35
CA GLY A 52 24.77 12.32 -25.90
C GLY A 52 23.24 12.46 -26.03
N GLY A 53 22.57 11.50 -26.69
CA GLY A 53 21.10 11.44 -26.73
C GLY A 53 20.55 10.82 -25.45
N SER A 54 19.51 11.45 -24.88
CA SER A 54 18.79 10.91 -23.72
C SER A 54 17.29 11.19 -23.78
N ALA A 55 16.51 10.38 -23.06
CA ALA A 55 15.09 10.58 -22.85
C ALA A 55 14.73 10.20 -21.41
N THR A 56 13.79 10.94 -20.83
CA THR A 56 13.31 10.71 -19.46
C THR A 56 11.80 10.58 -19.43
N ARG A 57 11.30 9.65 -18.62
CA ARG A 57 9.87 9.56 -18.24
C ARG A 57 9.73 9.52 -16.74
N THR A 58 8.70 10.18 -16.23
CA THR A 58 8.37 10.18 -14.80
C THR A 58 6.91 9.80 -14.62
N PHE A 59 6.65 8.88 -13.70
CA PHE A 59 5.32 8.50 -13.24
C PHE A 59 5.20 8.87 -11.77
N THR A 60 4.04 9.33 -11.33
CA THR A 60 3.75 9.61 -9.93
C THR A 60 2.59 8.74 -9.45
N PHE A 61 2.62 8.38 -8.17
CA PHE A 61 1.54 7.66 -7.51
C PHE A 61 1.49 8.06 -6.03
N THR A 62 0.37 7.80 -5.37
CA THR A 62 0.20 8.06 -3.95
C THR A 62 -0.06 6.74 -3.24
N LYS A 63 0.73 6.42 -2.22
CA LYS A 63 0.40 5.37 -1.26
C LYS A 63 -0.55 5.95 -0.22
N THR A 64 -1.73 5.37 -0.08
CA THR A 64 -2.76 5.76 0.90
C THR A 64 -2.78 4.79 2.07
N ASN A 65 -3.33 5.21 3.21
CA ASN A 65 -3.74 4.31 4.27
C ASN A 65 -5.11 3.74 3.94
N ALA A 66 -5.27 2.43 4.01
CA ALA A 66 -6.55 1.77 4.04
C ALA A 66 -7.23 2.04 5.39
N ALA A 67 -8.55 2.09 5.38
CA ALA A 67 -9.31 2.07 6.63
C ALA A 67 -9.38 0.61 7.13
N PRO A 68 -9.40 0.39 8.46
CA PRO A 68 -9.69 -0.93 8.99
C PRO A 68 -11.12 -1.32 8.66
N ALA A 69 -11.36 -2.63 8.54
CA ALA A 69 -12.68 -3.20 8.35
C ALA A 69 -13.12 -3.99 9.59
N ILE A 70 -14.43 -4.06 9.79
CA ILE A 70 -15.08 -4.92 10.78
C ILE A 70 -16.02 -5.87 10.06
N THR A 71 -16.03 -7.14 10.43
CA THR A 71 -16.95 -8.13 9.85
C THR A 71 -18.35 -8.01 10.42
N GLY A 72 -19.32 -8.57 9.71
CA GLY A 72 -20.72 -8.52 10.09
C GLY A 72 -21.45 -7.35 9.45
N THR A 73 -22.67 -7.14 9.90
CA THR A 73 -23.56 -6.07 9.45
C THR A 73 -24.34 -5.56 10.66
N ASP A 74 -24.99 -4.41 10.52
CA ASP A 74 -25.89 -3.90 11.54
C ASP A 74 -27.08 -4.85 11.70
N GLN A 75 -27.35 -5.24 12.95
CA GLN A 75 -28.41 -6.20 13.29
C GLN A 75 -29.13 -5.75 14.55
N ASN A 76 -30.44 -6.00 14.60
CA ASN A 76 -31.20 -5.92 15.84
C ASN A 76 -31.16 -7.30 16.52
N PRO A 77 -30.52 -7.46 17.69
CA PRO A 77 -30.47 -8.76 18.37
C PRO A 77 -31.82 -9.19 18.97
N GLY A 78 -32.84 -8.33 18.94
CA GLY A 78 -34.16 -8.55 19.54
C GLY A 78 -34.14 -8.37 21.06
N ASP A 79 -35.26 -8.70 21.70
CA ASP A 79 -35.40 -8.59 23.17
C ASP A 79 -34.44 -9.54 23.89
N LYS A 80 -33.83 -9.05 24.97
CA LYS A 80 -32.90 -9.81 25.83
C LYS A 80 -33.25 -9.61 27.29
N ASN A 81 -33.39 -10.71 28.02
CA ASN A 81 -33.60 -10.74 29.47
C ASN A 81 -32.42 -11.42 30.22
N LEU A 82 -31.38 -11.84 29.50
CA LEU A 82 -30.13 -12.42 29.99
C LEU A 82 -28.94 -11.86 29.19
N GLY A 83 -27.72 -12.06 29.69
CA GLY A 83 -26.49 -11.68 29.00
C GLY A 83 -26.36 -12.35 27.63
N PHE A 84 -25.80 -11.63 26.65
CA PHE A 84 -25.60 -12.10 25.29
C PHE A 84 -24.26 -11.58 24.73
N ALA A 85 -23.85 -12.13 23.60
CA ALA A 85 -22.62 -11.75 22.90
C ALA A 85 -22.89 -11.46 21.42
N ILE A 86 -22.11 -10.55 20.85
CA ILE A 86 -22.03 -10.28 19.41
C ILE A 86 -20.58 -10.57 19.00
N ASN A 87 -20.40 -11.42 18.01
CA ASN A 87 -19.08 -11.76 17.48
C ASN A 87 -18.77 -10.89 16.27
N TYR A 88 -17.56 -10.36 16.22
CA TYR A 88 -17.03 -9.61 15.09
C TYR A 88 -15.51 -9.85 15.01
N GLN A 89 -14.95 -9.55 13.85
CA GLN A 89 -13.51 -9.59 13.59
C GLN A 89 -13.11 -8.26 12.98
N VAL A 90 -11.84 -7.88 13.16
CA VAL A 90 -11.27 -6.69 12.54
C VAL A 90 -10.11 -7.07 11.64
N SER A 91 -9.91 -6.33 10.56
CA SER A 91 -8.81 -6.51 9.62
C SER A 91 -8.29 -5.17 9.16
N ASP A 92 -7.03 -5.11 8.77
CA ASP A 92 -6.42 -3.92 8.19
C ASP A 92 -5.43 -4.33 7.08
N ALA A 93 -5.60 -3.77 5.89
CA ALA A 93 -4.85 -4.17 4.71
C ALA A 93 -3.38 -3.71 4.74
N ASP A 94 -3.08 -2.64 5.47
CA ASP A 94 -1.73 -2.10 5.64
C ASP A 94 -1.01 -2.70 6.85
N ASN A 95 -1.69 -3.61 7.56
CA ASN A 95 -1.22 -4.23 8.78
C ASN A 95 -0.93 -3.20 9.89
N ASP A 96 -1.71 -2.12 9.94
CA ASP A 96 -1.66 -1.10 10.99
C ASP A 96 -2.13 -1.65 12.33
N THR A 97 -1.58 -1.15 13.43
CA THR A 97 -2.06 -1.48 14.77
C THR A 97 -3.47 -0.95 14.99
N LEU A 98 -4.38 -1.82 15.42
CA LEU A 98 -5.78 -1.46 15.65
C LEU A 98 -6.12 -1.32 17.13
N THR A 99 -6.96 -0.34 17.44
CA THR A 99 -7.61 -0.17 18.74
C THR A 99 -9.11 -0.30 18.58
N VAL A 100 -9.70 -1.26 19.27
CA VAL A 100 -11.15 -1.47 19.26
C VAL A 100 -11.76 -0.94 20.55
N LYS A 101 -12.87 -0.19 20.43
CA LYS A 101 -13.66 0.31 21.57
C LYS A 101 -15.08 -0.21 21.45
N GLU A 102 -15.44 -1.16 22.31
CA GLU A 102 -16.81 -1.64 22.43
C GLU A 102 -17.59 -0.67 23.32
N LYS A 103 -18.79 -0.28 22.88
CA LYS A 103 -19.62 0.68 23.59
C LYS A 103 -21.02 0.13 23.79
N LEU A 104 -21.58 0.38 24.98
CA LEU A 104 -22.99 0.19 25.28
C LEU A 104 -23.61 1.56 25.59
N ASN A 105 -24.60 1.97 24.80
CA ASN A 105 -25.26 3.28 24.92
C ASN A 105 -24.27 4.45 24.95
N GLY A 106 -23.23 4.38 24.12
CA GLY A 106 -22.18 5.40 24.03
C GLY A 106 -21.05 5.27 25.07
N THR A 107 -21.27 4.53 26.15
CA THR A 107 -20.25 4.27 27.19
C THR A 107 -19.31 3.15 26.77
N ILE A 108 -18.00 3.38 26.83
CA ILE A 108 -17.00 2.34 26.53
C ILE A 108 -17.06 1.27 27.62
N THR A 109 -17.34 0.04 27.23
CA THR A 109 -17.34 -1.14 28.12
C THR A 109 -16.04 -1.93 28.01
N LYS A 110 -15.36 -1.84 26.85
CA LYS A 110 -14.08 -2.52 26.62
C LYS A 110 -13.22 -1.73 25.65
N THR A 111 -11.92 -1.73 25.90
CA THR A 111 -10.90 -1.29 24.94
C THR A 111 -9.93 -2.43 24.71
N LEU A 112 -9.76 -2.84 23.45
CA LEU A 112 -8.74 -3.79 23.04
C LEU A 112 -7.67 -3.04 22.27
N ASN A 113 -6.50 -2.89 22.87
CA ASN A 113 -5.32 -2.35 22.20
C ASN A 113 -4.60 -3.48 21.47
N ASN A 114 -4.02 -3.17 20.30
CA ASN A 114 -3.38 -4.16 19.44
C ASN A 114 -4.32 -5.33 19.13
N ALA A 115 -5.56 -5.00 18.72
CA ALA A 115 -6.58 -6.01 18.46
C ALA A 115 -6.07 -7.03 17.42
N PRO A 116 -6.25 -8.35 17.66
CA PRO A 116 -5.87 -9.38 16.69
C PRO A 116 -6.58 -9.15 15.35
N LYS A 117 -5.81 -9.29 14.28
CA LYS A 117 -6.28 -9.15 12.90
C LYS A 117 -6.46 -10.55 12.31
N ASN A 118 -7.48 -10.71 11.47
CA ASN A 118 -7.66 -11.90 10.66
C ASN A 118 -7.03 -11.77 9.28
#